data_AF-A0A4Q3DCD5-F1
#
_entry.id   AF-A0A4Q3DCD5-F1
#
_cell.length_a   1.000
_cell.length_b   1.000
_cell.length_c   1.000
_cell.angle_alpha   90.00
_cell.angle_beta   90.00
_cell.angle_gamma   90.00
#
_symmetry.space_group_name_H-M   'P 1'
#
loop_
_entity.id
_entity.type
_entity.pdbx_description
1 polymer ?
#
loop_
_entity_poly.entity_id
_entity_poly.type
_entity_poly.pdbx_seq_one_letter_code
_entity_poly.pdbx_strand_id
1 'polypeptide(L)'
;NLIDTSIALNLAFFVNAAILILAAAAFFKNGYHQVAEIQDAHQLLQHIFGSLAPALFAIALIAAGQSSTVTGTLAGQIIMEGHINLRIQPWLRRLITRLLAIVPAFFTILYSGERALGSLLIFSQVVLSLQLGFAVIPLIHFTSDKEKMGVFANKLWVKITAWTMAVLIVGLNAKLVIEQIADWSGAFPQHQTLIKLTTIPLSAAIAMLLLYVFFKPILAHSENEHRKIPHGSALEIDTISPVILKKIGIAVDFSAHDRDTIRHALMQGGKQAEYYLMHVVETAAANYHGSAVNDLETQSDRENLQKYQR
;
A
#
# COMPACT_ATOMS: atom_id res chain seq x y z
N ASN A 1 -2.55 16.36 4.12
CA ASN A 1 -1.82 15.58 3.09
C ASN A 1 -0.70 16.36 2.41
N LEU A 2 -0.94 17.37 1.56
CA LEU A 2 0.17 18.04 0.83
C LEU A 2 1.22 18.65 1.76
N ILE A 3 0.79 19.33 2.83
CA ILE A 3 1.70 19.92 3.83
C ILE A 3 2.48 18.80 4.53
N ASP A 4 1.80 17.76 5.01
CA ASP A 4 2.43 16.63 5.71
C ASP A 4 3.47 15.92 4.83
N THR A 5 3.11 15.60 3.59
CA THR A 5 4.02 14.97 2.62
C THR A 5 5.18 15.89 2.27
N SER A 6 4.95 17.20 2.11
CA SER A 6 6.01 18.16 1.82
C SER A 6 7.00 18.25 2.97
N ILE A 7 6.52 18.35 4.22
CA ILE A 7 7.39 18.40 5.40
C ILE A 7 8.19 17.11 5.51
N ALA A 8 7.53 15.95 5.39
CA ALA A 8 8.19 14.65 5.52
C ALA A 8 9.26 14.42 4.44
N LEU A 9 8.95 14.71 3.17
CA LEU A 9 9.90 14.53 2.07
C LEU A 9 11.06 15.53 2.14
N ASN A 10 10.83 16.77 2.58
CA ASN A 10 11.91 17.74 2.77
C ASN A 10 12.81 17.34 3.94
N LEU A 11 12.27 16.81 5.03
CA LEU A 11 13.07 16.27 6.13
C LEU A 11 13.97 15.12 5.63
N ALA A 12 13.41 14.19 4.85
CA ALA A 12 14.18 13.12 4.22
C ALA A 12 15.27 13.66 3.27
N PHE A 13 14.96 14.71 2.50
CA PHE A 13 15.94 15.39 1.66
C PHE A 13 17.10 15.96 2.50
N PHE A 14 16.83 16.63 3.62
CA PHE A 14 17.88 17.14 4.50
C PHE A 14 18.74 16.03 5.10
N VAL A 15 18.14 14.90 5.46
CA VAL A 15 18.90 13.72 5.94
C VAL A 15 19.81 13.17 4.85
N ASN A 16 19.30 12.99 3.62
CA ASN A 16 20.11 12.52 2.49
C ASN A 16 21.24 13.51 2.15
N ALA A 17 20.95 14.81 2.19
CA ALA A 17 21.95 15.85 2.00
C ALA A 17 23.01 15.83 3.11
N ALA A 18 22.61 15.64 4.37
CA ALA A 18 23.53 15.53 5.50
C ALA A 18 24.45 14.32 5.37
N ILE A 19 23.94 13.16 4.93
CA ILE A 19 24.76 11.96 4.66
C ILE A 19 25.78 12.26 3.57
N LEU A 20 25.38 12.90 2.47
CA LEU A 20 26.28 13.25 1.37
C LEU A 20 27.36 14.27 1.79
N ILE A 21 26.97 15.32 2.52
CA ILE A 21 27.88 16.33 3.03
C ILE A 21 28.86 15.71 4.03
N LEU A 22 28.38 14.84 4.93
CA LEU A 22 29.22 14.10 5.87
C LEU A 22 30.24 13.24 5.12
N ALA A 23 29.81 12.45 4.14
CA ALA A 23 30.70 11.62 3.35
C ALA A 23 31.76 12.45 2.60
N ALA A 24 31.36 13.58 2.00
CA ALA A 24 32.29 14.48 1.32
C ALA A 24 33.28 15.16 2.29
N ALA A 25 32.81 15.66 3.43
CA ALA A 25 33.64 16.38 4.39
C ALA A 25 34.56 15.45 5.20
N ALA A 26 34.06 14.28 5.59
CA ALA A 26 34.78 13.32 6.43
C ALA A 26 35.68 12.40 5.61
N PHE A 27 35.22 11.88 4.47
CA PHE A 27 35.98 10.86 3.74
C PHE A 27 36.77 11.46 2.57
N PHE A 28 36.11 12.20 1.69
CA PHE A 28 36.74 12.72 0.48
C PHE A 28 37.88 13.71 0.78
N LYS A 29 37.68 14.65 1.73
CA LYS A 29 38.71 15.63 2.12
C LYS A 29 39.94 15.00 2.80
N ASN A 30 39.77 13.86 3.46
CA ASN A 30 40.84 13.16 4.18
C ASN A 30 41.53 12.08 3.33
N GLY A 31 41.31 12.08 2.00
CA GLY A 31 41.95 11.14 1.07
C GLY A 31 41.37 9.72 1.07
N TYR A 32 40.26 9.49 1.77
CA TYR A 32 39.55 8.21 1.77
C TYR A 32 38.61 8.13 0.58
N HIS A 33 39.15 7.70 -0.57
CA HIS A 33 38.40 7.56 -1.83
C HIS A 33 37.77 6.18 -2.04
N GLN A 34 38.07 5.21 -1.15
CA GLN A 34 37.61 3.81 -1.26
C GLN A 34 36.63 3.42 -0.14
N VAL A 35 35.78 4.35 0.31
CA VAL A 35 34.69 4.00 1.24
C VAL A 35 33.58 3.33 0.43
N ALA A 36 33.63 2.00 0.34
CA ALA A 36 32.70 1.22 -0.45
C ALA A 36 31.60 0.61 0.42
N GLU A 37 31.90 0.30 1.68
CA GLU A 37 31.01 -0.48 2.54
C GLU A 37 30.59 0.27 3.83
N ILE A 38 29.48 -0.18 4.43
CA ILE A 38 28.93 0.38 5.68
C ILE A 38 29.92 0.19 6.84
N GLN A 39 30.69 -0.88 6.81
CA GLN A 39 31.74 -1.23 7.75
C GLN A 39 32.88 -0.21 7.70
N ASP A 40 33.27 0.21 6.49
CA ASP A 40 34.30 1.23 6.28
C ASP A 40 33.85 2.56 6.89
N ALA A 41 32.59 2.94 6.69
CA ALA A 41 32.02 4.14 7.28
C ALA A 41 32.08 4.11 8.82
N HIS A 42 31.80 2.96 9.45
CA HIS A 42 31.89 2.83 10.91
C HIS A 42 33.31 3.06 11.45
N GLN A 43 34.32 2.44 10.83
CA GLN A 43 35.72 2.58 11.24
C GLN A 43 36.27 3.98 10.99
N LEU A 44 35.88 4.61 9.87
CA LEU A 44 36.32 5.94 9.52
C LEU A 44 35.67 7.01 10.40
N LEU A 45 34.40 6.85 10.76
CA LEU A 45 33.74 7.74 11.71
C LEU A 45 34.43 7.69 13.08
N GLN A 46 34.93 6.53 13.50
CA GLN A 46 35.67 6.41 14.76
C GLN A 46 36.97 7.21 14.72
N HIS A 47 37.72 7.12 13.63
CA HIS A 47 39.00 7.81 13.47
C HIS A 47 38.84 9.33 13.41
N ILE A 48 37.77 9.83 12.78
CA ILE A 48 37.59 11.27 12.53
C ILE A 48 36.87 11.95 13.69
N PHE A 49 35.85 11.31 14.27
CA PHE A 49 34.93 11.93 15.23
C PHE A 49 34.95 11.28 16.62
N GLY A 50 35.81 10.29 16.85
CA GLY A 50 35.94 9.60 18.12
C GLY A 50 34.93 8.49 18.35
N SER A 51 34.91 7.93 19.56
CA SER A 51 34.19 6.69 19.90
C SER A 51 32.66 6.78 19.87
N LEU A 52 32.08 7.99 19.91
CA LEU A 52 30.63 8.17 19.96
C LEU A 52 29.97 8.11 18.57
N ALA A 53 30.64 8.58 17.53
CA ALA A 53 30.07 8.64 16.17
C ALA A 53 29.71 7.26 15.59
N PRO A 54 30.53 6.21 15.73
CA PRO A 54 30.18 4.87 15.26
C PRO A 54 28.95 4.29 15.96
N ALA A 55 28.77 4.58 17.26
CA ALA A 55 27.60 4.15 18.03
C ALA A 55 26.32 4.83 17.55
N LEU A 56 26.36 6.15 17.33
CA LEU A 56 25.22 6.90 16.78
C LEU A 56 24.85 6.43 15.36
N PHE A 57 25.86 6.15 14.53
CA PHE A 57 25.65 5.59 13.20
C PHE A 57 24.98 4.21 13.24
N ALA A 58 25.41 3.32 14.13
CA ALA A 58 24.78 2.01 14.31
C ALA A 58 23.33 2.12 14.79
N ILE A 59 23.03 3.01 15.75
CA ILE A 59 21.67 3.28 16.21
C ILE A 59 20.80 3.80 15.07
N ALA A 60 21.30 4.74 14.28
CA ALA A 60 20.60 5.28 13.12
C ALA A 60 20.29 4.20 12.07
N LEU A 61 21.25 3.30 11.81
CA LEU A 61 21.07 2.18 10.88
C LEU A 61 20.00 1.20 11.36
N ILE A 62 19.97 0.87 12.66
CA ILE A 62 18.93 0.02 13.27
C ILE A 62 17.56 0.71 13.16
N ALA A 63 17.48 2.00 13.49
CA ALA A 63 16.24 2.77 13.41
C ALA A 63 15.69 2.82 11.97
N ALA A 64 16.55 3.03 10.97
CA ALA A 64 16.18 3.01 9.56
C ALA A 64 15.64 1.63 9.14
N GLY A 65 16.28 0.53 9.57
CA GLY A 65 15.83 -0.83 9.29
C GLY A 65 14.46 -1.17 9.91
N GLN A 66 14.17 -0.66 11.12
CA GLN A 66 12.85 -0.83 11.74
C GLN A 66 11.77 -0.06 10.97
N SER A 67 12.05 1.20 10.60
CA SER A 67 11.13 2.03 9.83
C SER A 67 10.75 1.37 8.50
N SER A 68 11.74 0.85 7.77
CA SER A 68 11.51 0.14 6.49
C SER A 68 10.66 -1.12 6.63
N THR A 69 10.72 -1.82 7.77
CA THR A 69 9.90 -3.02 7.98
C THR A 69 8.42 -2.66 8.06
N VAL A 70 8.08 -1.61 8.81
CA VAL A 70 6.68 -1.19 9.01
C VAL A 70 6.08 -0.73 7.68
N THR A 71 6.75 0.21 7.01
CA THR A 71 6.29 0.72 5.71
C THR A 71 6.25 -0.36 4.65
N GLY A 72 7.24 -1.27 4.61
CA GLY A 72 7.28 -2.41 3.72
C GLY A 72 6.09 -3.36 3.89
N THR A 73 5.71 -3.70 5.12
CA THR A 73 4.55 -4.58 5.37
C THR A 73 3.20 -3.93 5.04
N LEU A 74 3.06 -2.61 5.24
CA LEU A 74 1.86 -1.86 4.89
C LEU A 74 1.72 -1.70 3.36
N ALA A 75 2.81 -1.33 2.68
CA ALA A 75 2.82 -1.27 1.22
C ALA A 75 2.57 -2.66 0.60
N GLY A 76 3.21 -3.70 1.16
CA GLY A 76 2.98 -5.08 0.75
C GLY A 76 1.52 -5.51 0.92
N GLN A 77 0.82 -5.03 1.96
CA GLN A 77 -0.61 -5.27 2.11
C GLN A 77 -1.43 -4.66 0.99
N ILE A 78 -1.21 -3.38 0.69
CA ILE A 78 -1.93 -2.66 -0.36
C ILE A 78 -1.74 -3.38 -1.71
N ILE A 79 -0.52 -3.83 -2.01
CA ILE A 79 -0.23 -4.52 -3.26
C ILE A 79 -0.88 -5.92 -3.28
N MET A 80 -0.73 -6.71 -2.22
CA MET A 80 -1.28 -8.07 -2.16
C MET A 80 -2.81 -8.10 -2.25
N GLU A 81 -3.49 -7.24 -1.49
CA GLU A 81 -4.94 -7.18 -1.47
C GLU A 81 -5.50 -6.51 -2.72
N GLY A 82 -4.84 -5.45 -3.20
CA GLY A 82 -5.31 -4.69 -4.36
C GLY A 82 -5.05 -5.36 -5.71
N HIS A 83 -3.88 -5.97 -5.90
CA HIS A 83 -3.46 -6.50 -7.21
C HIS A 83 -3.61 -8.02 -7.34
N ILE A 84 -3.51 -8.76 -6.22
CA ILE A 84 -3.52 -10.24 -6.21
C ILE A 84 -4.78 -10.79 -5.51
N ASN A 85 -5.58 -9.93 -4.85
CA ASN A 85 -6.69 -10.33 -3.98
C ASN A 85 -6.29 -11.34 -2.89
N LEU A 86 -5.05 -11.26 -2.41
CA LEU A 86 -4.49 -12.18 -1.42
C LEU A 86 -4.46 -11.53 -0.03
N ARG A 87 -5.22 -12.09 0.91
CA ARG A 87 -5.28 -11.62 2.31
C ARG A 87 -4.47 -12.56 3.21
N ILE A 88 -3.38 -12.05 3.76
CA ILE A 88 -2.49 -12.78 4.67
C ILE A 88 -2.45 -12.05 6.02
N GLN A 89 -2.41 -12.80 7.12
CA GLN A 89 -2.24 -12.23 8.46
C GLN A 89 -0.93 -11.40 8.55
N PRO A 90 -0.92 -10.24 9.24
CA PRO A 90 0.24 -9.34 9.28
C PRO A 90 1.55 -9.99 9.74
N TRP A 91 1.51 -10.85 10.77
CA TRP A 91 2.71 -11.53 11.29
C TRP A 91 3.31 -12.49 10.27
N LEU A 92 2.47 -13.24 9.55
CA LEU A 92 2.89 -14.22 8.56
C LEU A 92 3.50 -13.52 7.34
N ARG A 93 2.87 -12.42 6.88
CA ARG A 93 3.43 -11.56 5.84
C ARG A 93 4.80 -11.00 6.23
N ARG A 94 4.96 -10.54 7.48
CA ARG A 94 6.26 -10.06 7.99
C ARG A 94 7.31 -11.18 8.03
N LEU A 95 6.91 -12.38 8.43
CA LEU A 95 7.82 -13.54 8.45
C LEU A 95 8.28 -13.92 7.04
N ILE A 96 7.35 -14.06 6.08
CA ILE A 96 7.65 -14.46 4.70
C ILE A 96 8.57 -13.43 4.04
N THR A 97 8.22 -12.14 4.09
CA THR A 97 9.03 -11.07 3.47
C THR A 97 10.41 -10.95 4.09
N ARG A 98 10.54 -11.17 5.40
CA ARG A 98 11.82 -11.18 6.10
C ARG A 98 12.67 -12.40 5.76
N LEU A 99 12.07 -13.59 5.66
CA LEU A 99 12.78 -14.79 5.23
C LEU A 99 13.27 -14.64 3.79
N LEU A 100 12.45 -14.11 2.88
CA LEU A 100 12.83 -13.86 1.50
C LEU A 100 14.02 -12.88 1.39
N ALA A 101 14.17 -11.94 2.32
CA ALA A 101 15.29 -11.02 2.37
C ALA A 101 16.54 -11.62 3.05
N ILE A 102 16.37 -12.29 4.19
CA ILE A 102 17.49 -12.81 5.00
C ILE A 102 18.10 -14.06 4.39
N VAL A 103 17.31 -14.98 3.84
CA VAL A 103 17.81 -16.26 3.35
C VAL A 103 18.84 -16.09 2.22
N PRO A 104 18.60 -15.28 1.17
CA PRO A 104 19.61 -15.01 0.15
C PRO A 104 20.86 -14.35 0.73
N ALA A 105 20.70 -13.35 1.60
CA ALA A 105 21.82 -12.67 2.23
C ALA A 105 22.69 -13.61 3.08
N PHE A 106 22.05 -14.50 3.85
CA PHE A 106 22.74 -15.51 4.66
C PHE A 106 23.57 -16.45 3.79
N PHE A 107 23.01 -16.98 2.70
CA PHE A 107 23.75 -17.84 1.79
C PHE A 107 24.87 -17.10 1.05
N THR A 108 24.64 -15.85 0.64
CA THR A 108 25.69 -15.03 0.02
C THR A 108 26.88 -14.84 0.96
N ILE A 109 26.64 -14.57 2.25
CA ILE A 109 27.71 -14.45 3.24
C ILE A 109 28.44 -15.80 3.42
N LEU A 110 27.70 -16.91 3.51
CA LEU A 110 28.27 -18.24 3.71
C LEU A 110 29.19 -18.66 2.55
N TYR A 111 28.81 -18.39 1.31
CA TYR A 111 29.53 -18.85 0.12
C TYR A 111 30.52 -17.84 -0.45
N SER A 112 30.24 -16.54 -0.32
CA SER A 112 30.98 -15.47 -0.99
C SER A 112 31.63 -14.46 -0.03
N GLY A 113 31.41 -14.61 1.28
CA GLY A 113 31.98 -13.76 2.31
C GLY A 113 31.28 -12.40 2.45
N GLU A 114 31.74 -11.59 3.41
CA GLU A 114 31.09 -10.33 3.78
C GLU A 114 31.10 -9.28 2.65
N ARG A 115 32.17 -9.23 1.85
CA ARG A 115 32.32 -8.27 0.73
C ARG A 115 31.29 -8.48 -0.39
N ALA A 116 30.69 -9.66 -0.49
CA ALA A 116 29.63 -9.94 -1.46
C ALA A 116 28.29 -9.31 -1.08
N LEU A 117 28.12 -8.86 0.17
CA LEU A 117 26.90 -8.21 0.64
C LEU A 117 26.68 -6.86 -0.06
N GLY A 118 27.75 -6.10 -0.33
CA GLY A 118 27.69 -4.86 -1.09
C GLY A 118 27.10 -5.07 -2.48
N SER A 119 27.57 -6.09 -3.21
CA SER A 119 27.03 -6.47 -4.52
C SER A 119 25.56 -6.89 -4.47
N LEU A 120 25.14 -7.60 -3.40
CA LEU A 120 23.75 -7.98 -3.21
C LEU A 120 22.84 -6.77 -2.92
N LEU A 121 23.36 -5.77 -2.18
CA LEU A 121 22.67 -4.51 -1.94
C LEU A 121 22.49 -3.73 -3.24
N ILE A 122 23.54 -3.64 -4.07
CA ILE A 122 23.47 -2.99 -5.39
C ILE A 122 22.46 -3.72 -6.28
N PHE A 123 22.48 -5.05 -6.32
CA PHE A 123 21.49 -5.85 -7.06
C PHE A 123 20.05 -5.53 -6.62
N SER A 124 19.81 -5.41 -5.31
CA SER A 124 18.51 -5.02 -4.78
C SER A 124 18.07 -3.65 -5.30
N GLN A 125 18.99 -2.69 -5.46
CA GLN A 125 18.69 -1.39 -6.07
C GLN A 125 18.32 -1.50 -7.54
N VAL A 126 18.98 -2.38 -8.29
CA VAL A 126 18.64 -2.64 -9.70
C VAL A 126 17.20 -3.14 -9.79
N VAL A 127 16.81 -4.11 -8.95
CA VAL A 127 15.43 -4.63 -8.90
C VAL A 127 14.42 -3.52 -8.55
N LEU A 128 14.72 -2.68 -7.55
CA LEU A 128 13.86 -1.55 -7.19
C LEU A 128 13.74 -0.53 -8.33
N SER A 129 14.82 -0.25 -9.04
CA SER A 129 14.83 0.69 -10.17
C SER A 129 13.92 0.20 -11.32
N LEU A 130 13.90 -1.10 -11.59
CA LEU A 130 13.03 -1.71 -12.60
C LEU A 130 11.55 -1.55 -12.26
N GLN A 131 11.20 -1.59 -10.98
CA GLN A 131 9.81 -1.45 -10.50
C GLN A 131 9.27 -0.02 -10.64
N LEU A 132 10.15 0.98 -10.55
CA LEU A 132 9.74 2.39 -10.44
C LEU A 132 8.93 2.87 -11.68
N GLY A 133 9.32 2.43 -12.88
CA GLY A 133 8.58 2.76 -14.11
C GLY A 133 7.14 2.25 -14.08
N PHE A 134 6.94 1.02 -13.58
CA PHE A 134 5.61 0.39 -13.45
C PHE A 134 4.73 1.05 -12.40
N ALA A 135 5.31 1.76 -11.43
CA ALA A 135 4.54 2.53 -10.45
C ALA A 135 4.20 3.93 -10.99
N VAL A 136 5.19 4.65 -11.53
CA VAL A 136 5.06 6.06 -11.92
C VAL A 136 4.19 6.24 -13.16
N ILE A 137 4.38 5.42 -14.21
CA ILE A 137 3.67 5.59 -15.48
C ILE A 137 2.15 5.42 -15.30
N PRO A 138 1.65 4.31 -14.71
CA PRO A 138 0.21 4.16 -14.46
C PRO A 138 -0.33 5.26 -13.55
N LEU A 139 0.40 5.66 -12.51
CA LEU A 139 -0.03 6.72 -11.62
C LEU A 139 -0.27 8.04 -12.37
N ILE A 140 0.63 8.41 -13.30
CA ILE A 140 0.45 9.61 -14.13
C ILE A 140 -0.77 9.47 -15.03
N HIS A 141 -0.98 8.30 -15.66
CA HIS A 141 -2.18 8.05 -16.46
C HIS A 141 -3.46 8.17 -15.63
N PHE A 142 -3.54 7.48 -14.49
CA PHE A 142 -4.71 7.50 -13.61
C PHE A 142 -5.02 8.89 -13.07
N THR A 143 -4.01 9.62 -12.60
CA THR A 143 -4.21 10.97 -12.03
C THR A 143 -4.45 12.04 -13.10
N SER A 144 -4.14 11.76 -14.37
CA SER A 144 -4.41 12.65 -15.50
C SER A 144 -5.72 12.36 -16.23
N ASP A 145 -6.41 11.28 -15.86
CA ASP A 145 -7.66 10.83 -16.48
C ASP A 145 -8.84 11.63 -15.89
N LYS A 146 -9.48 12.44 -16.75
CA LYS A 146 -10.62 13.29 -16.35
C LYS A 146 -11.87 12.48 -16.04
N GLU A 147 -12.04 11.29 -16.61
CA GLU A 147 -13.19 10.42 -16.30
C GLU A 147 -13.06 9.85 -14.89
N LYS A 148 -11.84 9.46 -14.49
CA LYS A 148 -11.58 8.87 -13.17
C LYS A 148 -11.44 9.91 -12.06
N MET A 149 -10.77 11.03 -12.33
CA MET A 149 -10.44 12.04 -11.31
C MET A 149 -11.37 13.26 -11.31
N GLY A 150 -12.19 13.45 -12.34
CA GLY A 150 -13.10 14.58 -12.46
C GLY A 150 -12.38 15.92 -12.33
N VAL A 151 -12.86 16.76 -11.41
CA VAL A 151 -12.28 18.09 -11.11
C VAL A 151 -10.88 18.04 -10.50
N PHE A 152 -10.45 16.88 -9.98
CA PHE A 152 -9.15 16.68 -9.36
C PHE A 152 -8.08 16.15 -10.32
N ALA A 153 -8.41 16.04 -11.62
CA ALA A 153 -7.44 15.64 -12.64
C ALA A 153 -6.25 16.62 -12.70
N ASN A 154 -5.06 16.09 -12.96
CA ASN A 154 -3.84 16.88 -13.03
C ASN A 154 -3.95 18.06 -14.01
N LYS A 155 -3.55 19.25 -13.54
CA LYS A 155 -3.37 20.43 -14.41
C LYS A 155 -2.24 20.17 -15.42
N LEU A 156 -2.27 20.89 -16.54
CA LEU A 156 -1.30 20.70 -17.63
C LEU A 156 0.16 20.84 -17.15
N TRP A 157 0.46 21.81 -16.29
CA TRP A 157 1.81 22.00 -15.75
C TRP A 157 2.28 20.80 -14.91
N VAL A 158 1.40 20.23 -14.07
CA VAL A 158 1.70 19.02 -13.28
C VAL A 158 1.96 17.83 -14.20
N LYS A 159 1.15 17.71 -15.26
CA LYS A 159 1.28 16.64 -16.26
C LYS A 159 2.62 16.73 -16.98
N ILE A 160 3.04 17.91 -17.44
CA ILE A 160 4.33 18.12 -18.11
C ILE A 160 5.49 17.80 -17.15
N THR A 161 5.45 18.31 -15.91
CA THR A 161 6.50 18.04 -14.92
C THR A 161 6.58 16.56 -14.57
N ALA A 162 5.43 15.89 -14.37
CA ALA A 162 5.38 14.48 -14.03
C ALA A 162 5.94 13.59 -15.17
N TRP A 163 5.57 13.87 -16.43
CA TRP A 163 6.10 13.14 -17.58
C TRP A 163 7.60 13.40 -17.79
N THR A 164 8.06 14.63 -17.56
CA THR A 164 9.50 14.95 -17.62
C THR A 164 10.27 14.13 -16.60
N MET A 165 9.79 14.07 -15.36
CA MET A 165 10.40 13.25 -14.30
C MET A 165 10.32 11.75 -14.61
N ALA A 166 9.20 11.27 -15.16
CA ALA A 166 9.06 9.87 -15.55
C ALA A 166 10.06 9.48 -16.65
N VAL A 167 10.24 10.30 -17.68
CA VAL A 167 11.23 10.07 -18.75
C VAL A 167 12.65 10.07 -18.17
N LEU A 168 12.96 11.03 -17.29
CA LEU A 168 14.27 11.09 -16.63
C LEU A 168 14.54 9.84 -15.79
N ILE A 169 13.59 9.44 -14.94
CA ILE A 169 13.70 8.27 -14.09
C ILE A 169 13.88 7.00 -14.91
N VAL A 170 13.01 6.77 -15.91
CA VAL A 170 13.07 5.56 -16.75
C VAL A 170 14.36 5.53 -17.57
N GLY A 171 14.80 6.68 -18.09
CA GLY A 171 16.07 6.80 -18.83
C GLY A 171 17.29 6.50 -17.96
N LEU A 172 17.34 7.05 -16.74
CA LEU A 172 18.42 6.78 -15.78
C LEU A 172 18.41 5.32 -15.31
N ASN A 173 17.24 4.74 -15.08
CA ASN A 173 17.14 3.32 -14.70
C ASN A 173 17.54 2.40 -15.86
N ALA A 174 17.21 2.75 -17.10
CA ALA A 174 17.69 2.01 -18.27
C ALA A 174 19.22 2.05 -18.37
N LYS A 175 19.84 3.22 -18.15
CA LYS A 175 21.30 3.35 -18.08
C LYS A 175 21.90 2.47 -16.97
N LEU A 176 21.34 2.52 -15.77
CA LEU A 176 21.78 1.71 -14.63
C LEU A 176 21.72 0.21 -14.94
N VAL A 177 20.64 -0.26 -15.56
CA VAL A 177 20.49 -1.68 -15.95
C VAL A 177 21.54 -2.07 -17.00
N ILE A 178 21.80 -1.23 -17.99
CA ILE A 178 22.82 -1.49 -19.03
C ILE A 178 24.22 -1.56 -18.40
N GLU A 179 24.55 -0.61 -17.52
CA GLU A 179 25.83 -0.59 -16.79
C GLU A 179 25.98 -1.85 -15.93
N GLN A 180 24.95 -2.23 -15.19
CA GLN A 180 24.99 -3.43 -14.36
C GLN A 180 25.17 -4.73 -15.16
N ILE A 181 24.52 -4.85 -16.33
CA ILE A 181 24.70 -6.00 -17.22
C ILE A 181 26.12 -6.06 -17.77
N ALA A 182 26.70 -4.90 -18.09
CA ALA A 182 28.08 -4.79 -18.54
C ALA A 182 29.06 -5.21 -17.42
N ASP A 183 28.83 -4.74 -16.20
CA ASP A 183 29.65 -5.08 -15.02
C ASP A 183 29.61 -6.58 -14.73
N TRP A 184 28.43 -7.21 -14.72
CA TRP A 184 28.31 -8.66 -14.54
C TRP A 184 28.98 -9.45 -15.67
N SER A 185 28.86 -8.96 -16.90
CA SER A 185 29.51 -9.57 -18.06
C SER A 185 31.04 -9.49 -18.00
N GLY A 186 31.58 -8.41 -17.42
CA GLY A 186 33.01 -8.21 -17.23
C GLY A 186 33.58 -9.00 -16.05
N ALA A 187 32.81 -9.11 -14.96
CA ALA A 187 33.22 -9.82 -13.74
C ALA A 187 33.35 -11.35 -13.95
N PHE A 188 32.56 -11.94 -14.85
CA PHE A 188 32.58 -13.38 -15.11
C PHE A 188 32.79 -13.71 -16.60
N PRO A 189 34.02 -13.54 -17.15
CA PRO A 189 34.30 -13.76 -18.56
C PRO A 189 33.95 -15.17 -19.06
N GLN A 190 34.12 -16.18 -18.20
CA GLN A 190 33.81 -17.59 -18.52
C GLN A 190 32.31 -17.87 -18.70
N HIS A 191 31.45 -17.07 -18.06
CA HIS A 191 29.99 -17.20 -18.14
C HIS A 191 29.33 -16.04 -18.90
N GLN A 192 30.13 -15.20 -19.56
CA GLN A 192 29.66 -13.97 -20.22
C GLN A 192 28.51 -14.24 -21.20
N THR A 193 28.63 -15.29 -22.01
CA THR A 193 27.59 -15.67 -22.97
C THR A 193 26.29 -16.05 -22.28
N LEU A 194 26.36 -16.79 -21.17
CA LEU A 194 25.19 -17.21 -20.39
C LEU A 194 24.53 -16.02 -19.69
N ILE A 195 25.31 -15.10 -19.13
CA ILE A 195 24.82 -13.88 -18.50
C ILE A 195 24.09 -13.01 -19.53
N LYS A 196 24.69 -12.78 -20.70
CA LYS A 196 24.05 -11.99 -21.77
C LYS A 196 22.80 -12.68 -22.30
N LEU A 197 22.86 -14.00 -22.53
CA LEU A 197 21.75 -14.79 -23.04
C LEU A 197 20.54 -14.81 -22.09
N THR A 198 20.75 -14.67 -20.79
CA THR A 198 19.64 -14.64 -19.81
C THR A 198 19.18 -13.22 -19.52
N THR A 199 20.11 -12.29 -19.29
CA THR A 199 19.77 -10.95 -18.78
C THR A 199 19.23 -10.02 -19.86
N ILE A 200 19.77 -10.07 -21.10
CA ILE A 200 19.29 -9.23 -22.20
C ILE A 200 17.82 -9.52 -22.55
N PRO A 201 17.39 -10.77 -22.80
CA PRO A 201 15.99 -11.03 -23.10
C PRO A 201 15.07 -10.74 -21.91
N LEU A 202 15.53 -10.96 -20.68
CA LEU A 202 14.77 -10.59 -19.49
C LEU A 202 14.54 -9.08 -19.43
N SER A 203 15.60 -8.27 -19.58
CA SER A 203 15.50 -6.81 -19.62
C SER A 203 14.66 -6.33 -20.80
N ALA A 204 14.78 -6.96 -21.98
CA ALA A 204 13.95 -6.65 -23.13
C ALA A 204 12.47 -6.98 -22.89
N ALA A 205 12.16 -8.10 -22.24
CA ALA A 205 10.80 -8.48 -21.86
C ALA A 205 10.21 -7.49 -20.86
N ILE A 206 10.99 -7.06 -19.86
CA ILE A 206 10.57 -6.04 -18.89
C ILE A 206 10.34 -4.69 -19.60
N ALA A 207 11.23 -4.29 -20.52
CA ALA A 207 11.06 -3.07 -21.30
C ALA A 207 9.80 -3.13 -22.19
N MET A 208 9.56 -4.27 -22.83
CA MET A 208 8.36 -4.50 -23.64
C MET A 208 7.09 -4.45 -22.79
N LEU A 209 7.11 -5.04 -21.59
CA LEU A 209 6.00 -4.95 -20.64
C LEU A 209 5.77 -3.50 -20.19
N LEU A 210 6.84 -2.73 -19.96
CA LEU A 210 6.74 -1.31 -19.60
C LEU A 210 6.15 -0.48 -20.74
N LEU A 211 6.57 -0.74 -21.98
CA LEU A 211 5.98 -0.12 -23.18
C LEU A 211 4.50 -0.47 -23.31
N TYR A 212 4.14 -1.74 -23.10
CA TYR A 212 2.73 -2.14 -23.07
C TYR A 212 1.95 -1.38 -22.00
N VAL A 213 2.46 -1.27 -20.78
CA VAL A 213 1.81 -0.51 -19.69
C VAL A 213 1.68 0.98 -20.03
N PHE A 214 2.65 1.56 -20.72
CA PHE A 214 2.61 2.95 -21.19
C PHE A 214 1.54 3.15 -22.29
N PHE A 215 1.51 2.29 -23.30
CA PHE A 215 0.64 2.47 -24.45
C PHE A 215 -0.80 1.98 -24.22
N LYS A 216 -1.01 0.95 -23.38
CA LYS A 216 -2.34 0.38 -23.09
C LYS A 216 -3.38 1.45 -22.75
N PRO A 217 -3.19 2.36 -21.78
CA PRO A 217 -4.19 3.37 -21.43
C PRO A 217 -4.42 4.43 -22.52
N ILE A 218 -3.53 4.56 -23.50
CA ILE A 218 -3.67 5.50 -24.63
C ILE A 218 -4.45 4.83 -25.77
N LEU A 219 -4.12 3.56 -26.05
CA LEU A 219 -4.71 2.75 -27.12
C LEU A 219 -6.09 2.23 -26.76
N ALA A 220 -6.26 1.79 -25.52
CA ALA A 220 -7.57 1.48 -24.97
C ALA A 220 -8.25 2.82 -24.67
N HIS A 221 -8.92 3.39 -25.67
CA HIS A 221 -10.02 4.31 -25.41
C HIS A 221 -10.89 3.66 -24.35
N SER A 222 -11.37 4.47 -23.40
CA SER A 222 -12.39 4.08 -22.44
C SER A 222 -13.48 3.35 -23.22
N GLU A 223 -13.40 2.02 -23.25
CA GLU A 223 -14.60 1.22 -23.33
C GLU A 223 -15.28 1.65 -22.03
N ASN A 224 -16.10 2.69 -22.16
CA ASN A 224 -17.45 2.65 -21.65
C ASN A 224 -18.00 1.30 -22.10
N GLU A 225 -17.55 0.22 -21.44
CA GLU A 225 -18.43 -0.82 -21.02
C GLU A 225 -19.58 -0.01 -20.47
N HIS A 226 -20.58 0.14 -21.33
CA HIS A 226 -21.94 0.14 -20.92
C HIS A 226 -21.97 -1.09 -20.04
N ARG A 227 -21.65 -0.87 -18.75
CA ARG A 227 -22.00 -1.77 -17.67
C ARG A 227 -23.39 -2.14 -18.11
N LYS A 228 -23.60 -3.42 -18.42
CA LYS A 228 -24.94 -3.93 -18.61
C LYS A 228 -25.58 -3.78 -17.23
N ILE A 229 -25.91 -2.54 -16.88
CA ILE A 229 -26.74 -2.23 -15.75
C ILE A 229 -28.03 -2.90 -16.19
N PRO A 230 -28.51 -3.90 -15.44
CA PRO A 230 -29.74 -4.59 -15.79
C PRO A 230 -30.89 -3.63 -15.53
N HIS A 231 -30.97 -2.55 -16.30
CA HIS A 231 -32.15 -1.72 -16.37
C HIS A 231 -33.10 -2.47 -17.30
N GLY A 232 -34.04 -3.20 -16.69
CA GLY A 232 -35.28 -3.53 -17.39
C GLY A 232 -35.96 -2.25 -17.85
N SER A 233 -36.72 -2.34 -18.93
CA SER A 233 -37.62 -1.28 -19.39
C SER A 233 -38.51 -0.85 -18.22
N ALA A 234 -38.77 0.45 -18.07
CA ALA A 234 -39.73 0.92 -17.08
C ALA A 234 -41.08 0.24 -17.32
N LEU A 235 -41.47 -0.65 -16.41
CA LEU A 235 -42.79 -1.28 -16.41
C LEU A 235 -43.82 -0.22 -16.03
N GLU A 236 -44.95 -0.17 -16.74
CA GLU A 236 -46.09 0.64 -16.33
C GLU A 236 -46.50 0.22 -14.91
N ILE A 237 -46.53 1.17 -13.99
CA ILE A 237 -47.00 0.93 -12.63
C ILE A 237 -48.52 0.88 -12.71
N ASP A 238 -49.07 -0.32 -12.88
CA ASP A 238 -50.50 -0.57 -12.69
C ASP A 238 -50.94 -0.04 -11.32
N THR A 239 -52.20 0.39 -11.21
CA THR A 239 -52.78 0.89 -9.95
C THR A 239 -52.55 -0.11 -8.83
N ILE A 240 -51.58 0.18 -7.96
CA ILE A 240 -51.20 -0.69 -6.85
C ILE A 240 -52.35 -0.67 -5.85
N SER A 241 -53.04 -1.80 -5.71
CA SER A 241 -53.97 -2.03 -4.61
C SER A 241 -53.23 -1.77 -3.29
N PRO A 242 -53.79 -0.98 -2.35
CA PRO A 242 -53.09 -0.64 -1.11
C PRO A 242 -52.67 -1.93 -0.39
N VAL A 243 -51.37 -2.13 -0.21
CA VAL A 243 -50.83 -3.27 0.52
C VAL A 243 -51.10 -3.02 2.00
N ILE A 244 -52.17 -3.62 2.51
CA ILE A 244 -52.51 -3.53 3.93
C ILE A 244 -51.64 -4.54 4.68
N LEU A 245 -50.51 -4.05 5.22
CA LEU A 245 -49.65 -4.84 6.08
C LEU A 245 -50.32 -5.04 7.44
N LYS A 246 -50.74 -6.27 7.74
CA LYS A 246 -51.42 -6.61 9.00
C LYS A 246 -50.48 -6.87 10.16
N LYS A 247 -49.22 -7.22 9.89
CA LYS A 247 -48.20 -7.53 10.90
C LYS A 247 -46.90 -6.88 10.51
N ILE A 248 -46.35 -6.04 11.37
CA ILE A 248 -45.12 -5.30 11.11
C ILE A 248 -44.16 -5.53 12.27
N GLY A 249 -43.00 -6.12 11.94
CA GLY A 249 -41.87 -6.23 12.86
C GLY A 249 -41.04 -4.96 12.83
N ILE A 250 -40.70 -4.43 14.00
CA ILE A 250 -39.91 -3.21 14.18
C ILE A 250 -38.69 -3.59 15.00
N ALA A 251 -37.51 -3.57 14.38
CA ALA A 251 -36.25 -3.71 15.11
C ALA A 251 -35.91 -2.36 15.76
N VAL A 252 -35.62 -2.38 17.06
CA VAL A 252 -35.25 -1.19 17.85
C VAL A 252 -33.90 -1.41 18.51
N ASP A 253 -33.12 -0.35 18.59
CA ASP A 253 -31.76 -0.35 19.18
C ASP A 253 -31.60 0.71 20.29
N PHE A 254 -32.69 1.37 20.70
CA PHE A 254 -32.72 2.46 21.67
C PHE A 254 -31.92 3.70 21.25
N SER A 255 -31.63 3.84 19.95
CA SER A 255 -30.98 5.02 19.39
C SER A 255 -31.98 6.12 19.03
N ALA A 256 -31.46 7.29 18.65
CA ALA A 256 -32.26 8.40 18.16
C ALA A 256 -33.06 8.06 16.87
N HIS A 257 -32.72 6.97 16.18
CA HIS A 257 -33.35 6.55 14.92
C HIS A 257 -34.63 5.72 15.14
N ASP A 258 -34.85 5.14 16.33
CA ASP A 258 -36.04 4.34 16.65
C ASP A 258 -37.35 5.09 16.34
N ARG A 259 -37.37 6.40 16.61
CA ARG A 259 -38.52 7.26 16.35
C ARG A 259 -38.91 7.25 14.87
N ASP A 260 -37.93 7.27 13.98
CA ASP A 260 -38.17 7.32 12.54
C ASP A 260 -38.58 5.93 12.04
N THR A 261 -37.97 4.86 12.54
CA THR A 261 -38.34 3.46 12.26
C THR A 261 -39.78 3.16 12.69
N ILE A 262 -40.15 3.52 13.92
CA ILE A 262 -41.52 3.34 14.43
C ILE A 262 -42.51 4.18 13.62
N ARG A 263 -42.17 5.43 13.28
CA ARG A 263 -43.04 6.28 12.45
C ARG A 263 -43.30 5.65 11.09
N HIS A 264 -42.27 5.14 10.42
CA HIS A 264 -42.43 4.48 9.12
C HIS A 264 -43.30 3.23 9.21
N ALA A 265 -43.12 2.41 10.26
CA ALA A 265 -43.96 1.25 10.50
C ALA A 265 -45.44 1.64 10.69
N LEU A 266 -45.72 2.67 11.51
CA LEU A 266 -47.08 3.17 11.74
C LEU A 266 -47.74 3.72 10.48
N MET A 267 -46.97 4.41 9.63
CA MET A 267 -47.46 4.92 8.34
C MET A 267 -47.85 3.79 7.37
N GLN A 268 -47.18 2.63 7.46
CA GLN A 268 -47.44 1.49 6.58
C GLN A 268 -48.57 0.59 7.08
N GLY A 269 -48.67 0.36 8.39
CA GLY A 269 -49.67 -0.56 8.97
C GLY A 269 -50.98 0.11 9.40
N GLY A 270 -50.96 1.41 9.71
CA GLY A 270 -52.11 2.13 10.24
C GLY A 270 -52.63 1.55 11.57
N LYS A 271 -53.90 1.80 11.90
CA LYS A 271 -54.51 1.40 13.18
C LYS A 271 -54.90 -0.08 13.27
N GLN A 272 -54.91 -0.79 12.14
CA GLN A 272 -55.40 -2.17 12.05
C GLN A 272 -54.26 -3.21 12.00
N ALA A 273 -53.00 -2.76 12.03
CA ALA A 273 -51.84 -3.63 12.05
C ALA A 273 -51.41 -3.97 13.48
N GLU A 274 -50.90 -5.19 13.65
CA GLU A 274 -50.18 -5.63 14.85
C GLU A 274 -48.69 -5.29 14.70
N TYR A 275 -48.14 -4.60 15.71
CA TYR A 275 -46.75 -4.18 15.73
C TYR A 275 -45.95 -5.04 16.71
N TYR A 276 -44.85 -5.63 16.23
CA TYR A 276 -43.96 -6.48 17.01
C TYR A 276 -42.63 -5.75 17.18
N LEU A 277 -42.39 -5.18 18.37
CA LEU A 277 -41.10 -4.58 18.70
C LEU A 277 -40.09 -5.68 19.03
N MET A 278 -38.93 -5.63 18.39
CA MET A 278 -37.85 -6.60 18.55
C MET A 278 -36.56 -5.88 18.90
N HIS A 279 -35.90 -6.33 19.95
CA HIS A 279 -34.58 -5.85 20.35
C HIS A 279 -33.67 -7.05 20.58
N VAL A 280 -32.41 -6.94 20.17
CA VAL A 280 -31.40 -7.98 20.35
C VAL A 280 -30.47 -7.55 21.46
N VAL A 281 -30.41 -8.35 22.53
CA VAL A 281 -29.51 -8.13 23.67
C VAL A 281 -28.19 -8.83 23.38
N GLU A 282 -27.08 -8.07 23.38
CA GLU A 282 -25.75 -8.58 23.02
C GLU A 282 -24.84 -8.85 24.23
N THR A 283 -25.41 -9.00 25.44
CA THR A 283 -24.59 -9.28 26.62
C THR A 283 -23.98 -10.67 26.59
N ALA A 284 -22.79 -10.80 27.21
CA ALA A 284 -22.14 -12.09 27.37
C ALA A 284 -23.02 -13.11 28.11
N ALA A 285 -23.82 -12.65 29.08
CA ALA A 285 -24.76 -13.50 29.82
C ALA A 285 -25.98 -13.90 28.97
N ALA A 286 -26.51 -13.00 28.13
CA ALA A 286 -27.60 -13.31 27.21
C ALA A 286 -27.18 -14.33 26.15
N ASN A 287 -25.96 -14.22 25.63
CA ASN A 287 -25.40 -15.18 24.67
C ASN A 287 -25.23 -16.60 25.26
N TYR A 288 -24.98 -16.73 26.56
CA TYR A 288 -24.74 -18.03 27.20
C TYR A 288 -26.00 -18.64 27.85
N HIS A 289 -26.84 -17.81 28.48
CA HIS A 289 -28.02 -18.27 29.25
C HIS A 289 -29.36 -18.10 28.50
N GLY A 290 -29.38 -17.44 27.34
CA GLY A 290 -30.58 -17.25 26.53
C GLY A 290 -31.71 -16.59 27.31
N SER A 291 -32.91 -17.17 27.27
CA SER A 291 -34.11 -16.62 27.93
C SER A 291 -34.08 -16.65 29.47
N ALA A 292 -33.08 -17.28 30.08
CA ALA A 292 -32.91 -17.34 31.54
C ALA A 292 -32.03 -16.20 32.10
N VAL A 293 -31.52 -15.30 31.24
CA VAL A 293 -30.70 -14.16 31.67
C VAL A 293 -31.53 -13.13 32.44
N ASN A 294 -30.98 -12.60 33.52
CA ASN A 294 -31.63 -11.60 34.37
C ASN A 294 -30.63 -10.51 34.81
N ASP A 295 -29.74 -10.12 33.89
CA ASP A 295 -28.78 -9.03 34.12
C ASP A 295 -29.46 -7.65 34.03
N LEU A 296 -28.76 -6.62 34.50
CA LEU A 296 -29.28 -5.26 34.56
C LEU A 296 -29.61 -4.69 33.17
N GLU A 297 -28.83 -5.05 32.15
CA GLU A 297 -29.01 -4.60 30.77
C GLU A 297 -30.29 -5.20 30.18
N THR A 298 -30.50 -6.51 30.30
CA THR A 298 -31.73 -7.20 29.88
C THR A 298 -32.97 -6.62 30.56
N GLN A 299 -32.88 -6.29 31.85
CA GLN A 299 -33.97 -5.65 32.59
C GLN A 299 -34.25 -4.24 32.05
N SER A 300 -33.21 -3.43 31.86
CA SER A 300 -33.32 -2.07 31.33
C SER A 300 -33.91 -2.04 29.91
N ASP A 301 -33.46 -2.94 29.04
CA ASP A 301 -33.94 -3.06 27.67
C ASP A 301 -35.42 -3.49 27.62
N ARG A 302 -35.81 -4.43 28.50
CA ARG A 302 -37.22 -4.83 28.65
C ARG A 302 -38.09 -3.66 29.11
N GLU A 303 -37.62 -2.86 30.06
CA GLU A 303 -38.33 -1.65 30.50
C GLU A 303 -38.44 -0.61 29.36
N ASN A 304 -37.39 -0.45 28.57
CA ASN A 304 -37.40 0.48 27.43
C ASN A 304 -38.39 0.03 26.34
N LEU A 305 -38.47 -1.27 26.04
CA LEU A 305 -39.49 -1.81 25.14
C LEU A 305 -40.92 -1.54 25.63
N GLN A 306 -41.17 -1.68 26.93
CA GLN A 306 -42.48 -1.38 27.52
C GLN A 306 -42.86 0.10 27.42
N LYS A 307 -41.87 1.01 27.41
CA LYS A 307 -42.13 2.45 27.20
C LYS A 307 -42.65 2.72 25.79
N TYR A 308 -42.13 2.03 24.77
CA TYR A 308 -42.60 2.17 23.39
C TYR A 308 -43.99 1.55 23.14
N GLN A 309 -44.47 0.68 24.02
CA GLN A 309 -45.81 0.11 23.93
C GLN A 309 -46.92 1.08 24.35
N ARG A 310 -46.60 2.12 25.13
CA ARG A 310 -47.57 3.11 25.65
C ARG A 310 -47.87 4.19 24.62
#